data_AF-A0A9D8C994-F1
#
_entry.id   AF-A0A9D8C994-F1
#
_cell.length_a   1.000
_cell.length_b   1.000
_cell.length_c   1.000
_cell.angle_alpha   90.00
_cell.angle_beta   90.00
_cell.angle_gamma   90.00
#
_symmetry.space_group_name_H-M   'P 1'
#
loop_
_entity.id
_entity.type
_entity.pdbx_description
1 polymer ?
#
loop_
_entity_poly.entity_id
_entity_poly.type
_entity_poly.pdbx_seq_one_letter_code
_entity_poly.pdbx_strand_id
1 'polypeptide(L)'
;MADTVDKPPRSRDGDPNALPDPPVHPERVPLFGGLAELELEVPEFQVCEGLVLRETYAHVMAPYMMAFARPTKKGSHHPTPWKAASGGLGFDISIEIALAQSARPTEIDRTNTLWWVLALLRLRTASPLRMPIVSDMAFAAVRTSTREPNFWTYELSPHQ
;
A
#
# COMPACT_ATOMS: atom_id res chain seq x y z
N MET A 1 -22.87 38.87 10.92
CA MET A 1 -22.55 37.99 12.06
C MET A 1 -23.67 36.95 12.14
N ALA A 2 -23.42 35.76 11.59
CA ALA A 2 -24.24 34.56 11.77
C ALA A 2 -23.30 33.37 11.57
N ASP A 3 -22.88 32.78 12.69
CA ASP A 3 -22.03 31.61 12.77
C ASP A 3 -22.71 30.42 12.10
N THR A 4 -22.08 29.87 11.07
CA THR A 4 -22.39 28.51 10.61
C THR A 4 -21.52 27.59 11.45
N VAL A 5 -22.10 27.10 12.55
CA VAL A 5 -21.45 26.10 13.41
C VAL A 5 -21.26 24.83 12.57
N ASP A 6 -19.99 24.54 12.27
CA ASP A 6 -19.54 23.30 11.66
C ASP A 6 -19.91 22.15 12.59
N LYS A 7 -20.91 21.37 12.17
CA LYS A 7 -21.42 20.25 12.96
C LYS A 7 -20.47 19.08 12.73
N PRO A 8 -19.91 18.45 13.78
CA PRO A 8 -19.00 17.33 13.60
C PRO A 8 -19.69 16.20 12.81
N PRO A 9 -18.96 15.47 11.96
CA PRO A 9 -19.53 14.39 11.18
C PRO A 9 -20.18 13.36 12.11
N ARG A 10 -21.42 12.97 11.79
CA ARG A 10 -22.14 11.92 12.54
C ARG A 10 -21.29 10.65 12.53
N SER A 11 -21.09 10.03 13.70
CA SER A 11 -20.44 8.74 13.82
C SER A 11 -21.18 7.72 12.94
N ARG A 12 -20.46 7.07 12.03
CA ARG A 12 -20.99 6.06 11.11
C ARG A 12 -21.08 4.67 11.74
N ASP A 13 -20.62 4.54 12.99
CA ASP A 13 -20.60 3.29 13.72
C ASP A 13 -22.02 2.75 13.93
N GLY A 14 -22.36 1.67 13.22
CA GLY A 14 -23.60 0.93 13.38
C GLY A 14 -24.67 1.12 12.31
N ASP A 15 -24.44 1.90 11.24
CA ASP A 15 -25.38 1.96 10.11
C ASP A 15 -25.16 0.77 9.14
N PRO A 16 -26.09 -0.20 9.05
CA PRO A 16 -25.97 -1.34 8.14
C PRO A 16 -26.04 -0.96 6.65
N ASN A 17 -26.39 0.29 6.33
CA ASN A 17 -26.44 0.84 4.98
C ASN A 17 -25.35 1.89 4.71
N ALA A 18 -24.41 2.11 5.63
CA ALA A 18 -23.26 2.95 5.35
C ALA A 18 -22.52 2.39 4.13
N LEU A 19 -22.41 3.20 3.08
CA LEU A 19 -21.53 2.87 1.96
C LEU A 19 -20.11 2.72 2.53
N PRO A 20 -19.34 1.71 2.07
CA PRO A 20 -17.94 1.63 2.43
C PRO A 20 -17.26 2.96 2.10
N ASP A 21 -16.26 3.33 2.89
CA ASP A 21 -15.48 4.52 2.60
C ASP A 21 -14.96 4.44 1.15
N PRO A 22 -14.99 5.56 0.42
CA PRO A 22 -14.52 5.56 -0.95
C PRO A 22 -13.08 5.04 -0.98
N PRO A 23 -12.71 4.20 -1.95
CA PRO A 23 -11.36 3.71 -2.05
C PRO A 23 -10.39 4.89 -2.10
N VAL A 24 -9.31 4.79 -1.32
CA VAL A 24 -8.27 5.82 -1.31
C VAL A 24 -7.76 5.99 -2.74
N HIS A 25 -7.63 7.24 -3.18
CA HIS A 25 -7.16 7.55 -4.52
C HIS A 25 -5.66 7.89 -4.46
N PRO A 26 -4.78 7.21 -5.23
CA PRO A 26 -3.33 7.39 -5.13
C PRO A 26 -2.86 8.82 -5.42
N GLU A 27 -3.62 9.57 -6.24
CA GLU A 27 -3.35 11.00 -6.47
C GLU A 27 -3.51 11.93 -5.26
N ARG A 28 -4.15 11.45 -4.20
CA ARG A 28 -4.56 12.27 -3.05
C ARG A 28 -3.89 11.86 -1.75
N VAL A 29 -2.91 10.96 -1.80
CA VAL A 29 -2.20 10.47 -0.61
C VAL A 29 -0.68 10.41 -0.84
N PRO A 30 0.14 10.40 0.22
CA PRO A 30 1.52 9.96 0.06
C PRO A 30 1.56 8.53 -0.46
N LEU A 31 2.56 8.22 -1.28
CA LEU A 31 2.73 6.87 -1.85
C LEU A 31 4.07 6.29 -1.42
N PHE A 32 4.07 4.99 -1.14
CA PHE A 32 5.23 4.23 -0.72
C PHE A 32 5.32 2.97 -1.58
N GLY A 33 6.18 2.97 -2.59
CA GLY A 33 6.43 1.82 -3.45
C GLY A 33 7.41 0.86 -2.79
N GLY A 34 6.97 -0.34 -2.41
CA GLY A 34 7.85 -1.32 -1.76
C GLY A 34 8.67 -2.08 -2.78
N LEU A 35 9.99 -2.04 -2.68
CA LEU A 35 10.91 -2.79 -3.53
C LEU A 35 11.33 -4.08 -2.84
N ALA A 36 11.28 -5.18 -3.60
CA ALA A 36 11.78 -6.48 -3.20
C ALA A 36 13.16 -6.74 -3.83
N GLU A 37 13.94 -7.64 -3.20
CA GLU A 37 15.17 -8.23 -3.77
C GLU A 37 16.36 -7.25 -3.90
N LEU A 38 16.40 -6.18 -3.10
CA LEU A 38 17.51 -5.23 -3.08
C LEU A 38 17.77 -4.65 -1.69
N GLU A 39 19.02 -4.38 -1.35
CA GLU A 39 19.40 -3.59 -0.18
C GLU A 39 19.95 -2.24 -0.63
N LEU A 40 19.67 -1.19 0.13
CA LEU A 40 20.22 0.14 -0.11
C LEU A 40 21.55 0.22 0.65
N GLU A 41 22.61 0.72 0.00
CA GLU A 41 23.93 0.86 0.68
C GLU A 41 23.96 2.01 1.70
N VAL A 42 22.95 2.89 1.64
CA VAL A 42 22.78 4.04 2.51
C VAL A 42 21.38 3.97 3.14
N PRO A 43 21.18 4.51 4.36
CA PRO A 43 19.86 4.47 4.99
C PRO A 43 18.77 5.19 4.17
N GLU A 44 19.17 6.23 3.45
CA GLU A 44 18.27 7.08 2.66
C GLU A 44 19.02 7.72 1.48
N PHE A 45 18.35 7.82 0.33
CA PHE A 45 18.82 8.47 -0.88
C PHE A 45 17.73 9.40 -1.44
N GLN A 46 17.99 10.72 -1.42
CA GLN A 46 17.10 11.71 -2.00
C GLN A 46 17.26 11.74 -3.53
N VAL A 47 16.18 11.47 -4.27
CA VAL A 47 16.18 11.59 -5.75
C VAL A 47 15.99 13.05 -6.16
N CYS A 48 14.95 13.68 -5.61
CA CYS A 48 14.61 15.09 -5.75
C CYS A 48 13.62 15.46 -4.63
N GLU A 49 13.29 16.74 -4.45
CA GLU A 49 12.39 17.17 -3.37
C GLU A 49 11.07 16.36 -3.33
N GLY A 50 10.78 15.79 -2.16
CA GLY A 50 9.57 14.99 -1.91
C GLY A 50 9.58 13.57 -2.52
N LEU A 51 10.68 13.13 -3.14
CA LEU A 51 10.89 11.77 -3.64
C LEU A 51 12.20 11.17 -3.09
N VAL A 52 12.07 10.09 -2.34
CA VAL A 52 13.15 9.48 -1.56
C VAL A 52 13.13 7.96 -1.71
N LEU A 53 14.30 7.34 -1.74
CA LEU A 53 14.46 5.92 -1.46
C LEU A 53 15.00 5.75 -0.05
N ARG A 54 14.47 4.81 0.72
CA ARG A 54 15.02 4.50 2.05
C ARG A 54 14.83 3.04 2.42
N GLU A 55 15.70 2.56 3.29
CA GLU A 55 15.59 1.22 3.85
C GLU A 55 14.29 1.05 4.63
N THR A 56 13.72 -0.15 4.57
CA THR A 56 12.57 -0.54 5.39
C THR A 56 12.55 -2.07 5.51
N TYR A 57 11.64 -2.61 6.33
CA TYR A 57 11.40 -4.04 6.32
C TYR A 57 9.92 -4.34 6.54
N ALA A 58 9.33 -5.11 5.62
CA ALA A 58 8.03 -5.72 5.79
C ALA A 58 7.95 -7.04 5.02
N HIS A 59 7.53 -8.11 5.70
CA HIS A 59 7.09 -9.33 5.03
C HIS A 59 5.60 -9.21 4.72
N VAL A 60 5.25 -9.14 3.43
CA VAL A 60 3.85 -9.08 2.98
C VAL A 60 3.43 -10.48 2.57
N MET A 61 2.35 -10.97 3.18
CA MET A 61 1.84 -12.31 2.92
C MET A 61 0.32 -12.33 2.75
N ALA A 62 -0.13 -13.17 1.81
CA ALA A 62 -1.53 -13.51 1.59
C ALA A 62 -1.67 -15.04 1.67
N PRO A 63 -1.76 -15.60 2.89
CA PRO A 63 -1.93 -17.04 3.06
C PRO A 63 -3.30 -17.48 2.53
N TYR A 64 -3.38 -18.71 2.01
CA TYR A 64 -4.68 -19.28 1.69
C TYR A 64 -5.50 -19.50 2.97
N MET A 65 -6.70 -18.91 2.99
CA MET A 65 -7.66 -19.06 4.08
C MET A 65 -8.91 -19.77 3.56
N MET A 66 -9.28 -20.87 4.20
CA MET A 66 -10.50 -21.63 3.89
C MET A 66 -11.61 -21.28 4.84
N ALA A 67 -12.79 -20.96 4.28
CA ALA A 67 -14.05 -20.89 5.02
C ALA A 67 -14.92 -22.10 4.68
N PHE A 68 -15.65 -22.60 5.67
CA PHE A 68 -16.47 -23.81 5.53
C PHE A 68 -17.97 -23.53 5.37
N ALA A 69 -18.33 -22.25 5.26
CA ALA A 69 -19.69 -21.81 5.03
C ALA A 69 -19.74 -20.54 4.15
N ARG A 70 -20.88 -20.38 3.46
CA ARG A 70 -21.17 -19.21 2.61
C ARG A 70 -21.68 -18.05 3.50
N PRO A 71 -21.41 -16.78 3.14
CA PRO A 71 -22.00 -15.65 3.83
C PRO A 71 -23.53 -15.66 3.64
N THR A 72 -24.25 -15.21 4.67
CA THR A 72 -25.72 -15.13 4.64
C THR A 72 -26.24 -14.00 3.75
N LYS A 73 -25.41 -12.99 3.48
CA LYS A 73 -25.69 -11.86 2.59
C LYS A 73 -24.55 -11.67 1.60
N LYS A 74 -24.88 -11.24 0.38
CA LYS A 74 -23.88 -10.90 -0.65
C LYS A 74 -23.03 -9.72 -0.17
N GLY A 75 -21.70 -9.84 -0.30
CA GLY A 75 -20.75 -8.80 0.11
C GLY A 75 -20.34 -8.85 1.58
N SER A 76 -20.95 -9.70 2.41
CA SER A 76 -20.50 -9.91 3.79
C SER A 76 -19.33 -10.90 3.87
N HIS A 77 -18.56 -10.82 4.96
CA HIS A 77 -17.46 -11.76 5.24
C HIS A 77 -17.98 -13.19 5.42
N HIS A 78 -17.16 -14.17 5.05
CA HIS A 78 -17.44 -15.58 5.30
C HIS A 78 -17.47 -15.86 6.82
N PRO A 79 -18.45 -16.61 7.34
CA PRO A 79 -18.51 -16.91 8.77
C PRO A 79 -17.40 -17.89 9.19
N THR A 80 -17.08 -17.91 10.49
CA THR A 80 -16.19 -18.89 11.11
C THR A 80 -16.83 -20.29 11.12
N PRO A 81 -16.04 -21.39 11.24
CA PRO A 81 -14.59 -21.44 11.39
C PRO A 81 -13.83 -21.09 10.10
N TRP A 82 -12.63 -20.54 10.26
CA TRP A 82 -11.64 -20.41 9.19
C TRP A 82 -10.44 -21.29 9.49
N LYS A 83 -9.79 -21.80 8.45
CA LYS A 83 -8.56 -22.58 8.56
C LYS A 83 -7.52 -22.08 7.58
N ALA A 84 -6.32 -21.79 8.07
CA ALA A 84 -5.17 -21.56 7.21
C ALA A 84 -4.83 -22.84 6.45
N ALA A 85 -4.59 -22.71 5.15
CA ALA A 85 -4.10 -23.77 4.28
C ALA A 85 -2.64 -23.49 3.91
N SER A 86 -1.90 -24.54 3.53
CA SER A 86 -0.54 -24.38 3.04
C SER A 86 -0.52 -23.68 1.68
N GLY A 87 0.47 -22.81 1.46
CA GLY A 87 0.64 -22.00 0.26
C GLY A 87 0.09 -20.57 0.42
N GLY A 88 0.02 -19.85 -0.69
CA GLY A 88 -0.33 -18.44 -0.73
C GLY A 88 0.75 -17.64 -1.43
N LEU A 89 0.74 -16.32 -1.24
CA LEU A 89 1.76 -15.41 -1.74
C LEU A 89 2.54 -14.82 -0.55
N GLY A 90 3.84 -14.60 -0.73
CA GLY A 90 4.69 -13.96 0.26
C GLY A 90 5.90 -13.31 -0.41
N PHE A 91 6.30 -12.14 0.06
CA PHE A 91 7.52 -11.46 -0.38
C PHE A 91 8.02 -10.47 0.66
N ASP A 92 9.32 -10.20 0.64
CA ASP A 92 9.96 -9.20 1.49
C ASP A 92 10.08 -7.87 0.76
N ILE A 93 9.82 -6.80 1.50
CA ILE A 93 10.10 -5.42 1.11
C ILE A 93 11.26 -4.94 1.97
N SER A 94 12.33 -4.50 1.32
CA SER A 94 13.58 -4.07 1.96
C SER A 94 13.92 -2.60 1.69
N ILE A 95 13.29 -2.00 0.68
CA ILE A 95 13.42 -0.57 0.36
C ILE A 95 12.03 -0.03 0.04
N GLU A 96 11.75 1.21 0.43
CA GLU A 96 10.57 1.94 -0.06
C GLU A 96 10.95 3.18 -0.88
N ILE A 97 10.27 3.38 -2.00
CA ILE A 97 10.24 4.65 -2.74
C ILE A 97 9.12 5.48 -2.11
N ALA A 98 9.48 6.48 -1.31
CA ALA A 98 8.56 7.41 -0.68
C ALA A 98 8.33 8.65 -1.55
N LEU A 99 7.08 8.89 -1.93
CA LEU A 99 6.65 10.06 -2.68
C LEU A 99 5.63 10.87 -1.85
N ALA A 100 6.05 12.02 -1.36
CA ALA A 100 5.21 12.94 -0.60
C ALA A 100 3.95 13.32 -1.38
N GLN A 101 2.82 13.54 -0.69
CA GLN A 101 1.51 13.81 -1.31
C GLN A 101 1.53 15.00 -2.29
N SER A 102 2.27 16.05 -1.95
CA SER A 102 2.41 17.27 -2.76
C SER A 102 3.43 17.16 -3.89
N ALA A 103 4.34 16.18 -3.85
CA ALA A 103 5.42 16.05 -4.82
C ALA A 103 4.88 15.67 -6.20
N ARG A 104 5.38 16.38 -7.23
CA ARG A 104 5.14 16.12 -8.65
C ARG A 104 6.46 16.30 -9.41
N PRO A 105 7.40 15.35 -9.27
CA PRO A 105 8.72 15.48 -9.89
C PRO A 105 8.70 15.25 -11.41
N THR A 106 7.55 14.81 -11.93
CA THR A 106 7.31 14.57 -13.36
C THR A 106 5.92 15.07 -13.73
N GLU A 107 5.65 15.19 -15.03
CA GLU A 107 4.32 15.54 -15.57
C GLU A 107 3.39 14.33 -15.76
N ILE A 108 3.82 13.14 -15.34
CA ILE A 108 2.99 11.92 -15.33
C ILE A 108 2.34 11.74 -13.96
N ASP A 109 1.29 10.91 -13.89
CA ASP A 109 0.64 10.62 -12.61
C ASP A 109 1.63 10.01 -11.59
N ARG A 110 1.29 10.12 -10.31
CA ARG A 110 2.20 9.79 -9.21
C ARG A 110 2.53 8.30 -9.14
N THR A 111 1.56 7.47 -9.50
CA THR A 111 1.75 6.03 -9.64
C THR A 111 2.82 5.74 -10.70
N ASN A 112 2.68 6.35 -11.88
CA ASN A 112 3.62 6.17 -12.97
C ASN A 112 4.98 6.83 -12.68
N THR A 113 5.02 7.86 -11.83
CA THR A 113 6.28 8.39 -11.27
C THR A 113 7.04 7.29 -10.52
N LEU A 114 6.39 6.53 -9.63
CA LEU A 114 7.04 5.42 -8.91
C LEU A 114 7.55 4.33 -9.88
N TRP A 115 6.73 3.99 -10.88
CA TRP A 115 7.12 3.01 -11.90
C TRP A 115 8.31 3.50 -12.75
N TRP A 116 8.36 4.79 -13.07
CA TRP A 116 9.46 5.40 -13.79
C TRP A 116 10.76 5.38 -12.98
N VAL A 117 10.69 5.68 -11.67
CA VAL A 117 11.84 5.53 -10.76
C VAL A 117 12.34 4.09 -10.76
N LEU A 118 11.44 3.10 -10.65
CA LEU A 118 11.79 1.69 -10.73
C LEU A 118 12.46 1.33 -12.06
N ALA A 119 11.95 1.83 -13.18
CA ALA A 119 12.53 1.59 -14.50
C ALA A 119 13.96 2.16 -14.61
N LEU A 120 14.20 3.36 -14.08
CA LEU A 120 15.53 3.96 -14.03
C LEU A 120 16.49 3.16 -13.14
N LEU A 121 16.03 2.68 -11.98
CA LEU A 121 16.82 1.82 -11.11
C LEU A 121 17.19 0.51 -11.80
N ARG A 122 16.25 -0.15 -12.49
CA ARG A 122 16.51 -1.35 -13.29
C ARG A 122 17.57 -1.10 -14.35
N LEU A 123 17.49 0.02 -15.08
CA LEU A 123 18.49 0.39 -16.08
C LEU A 123 19.86 0.66 -15.46
N ARG A 124 19.90 1.25 -14.25
CA ARG A 124 21.15 1.59 -13.57
C ARG A 124 21.84 0.38 -12.94
N THR A 125 21.08 -0.53 -12.33
CA THR A 125 21.62 -1.67 -11.58
C THR A 125 21.77 -2.93 -12.45
N ALA A 126 21.07 -3.00 -13.58
CA ALA A 126 20.88 -4.22 -14.35
C ALA A 126 20.30 -5.38 -13.52
N SER A 127 19.60 -5.07 -12.42
CA SER A 127 18.97 -6.05 -11.53
C SER A 127 17.47 -6.18 -11.82
N PRO A 128 16.88 -7.38 -11.61
CA PRO A 128 15.45 -7.62 -11.80
C PRO A 128 14.61 -7.08 -10.63
N LEU A 129 14.80 -5.81 -10.26
CA LEU A 129 14.08 -5.16 -9.16
C LEU A 129 12.57 -5.28 -9.37
N ARG A 130 11.80 -5.47 -8.30
CA ARG A 130 10.33 -5.56 -8.37
C ARG A 130 9.68 -4.64 -7.37
N MET A 131 8.57 -4.03 -7.78
CA MET A 131 7.70 -3.26 -6.90
C MET A 131 6.33 -3.94 -6.81
N PRO A 132 6.18 -5.00 -6.00
CA PRO A 132 4.94 -5.79 -5.95
C PRO A 132 3.75 -4.97 -5.48
N ILE A 133 3.96 -4.02 -4.56
CA ILE A 133 2.90 -3.19 -3.98
C ILE A 133 3.29 -1.72 -3.80
N VAL A 134 2.28 -0.87 -3.88
CA VAL A 134 2.33 0.52 -3.43
C VAL A 134 1.38 0.68 -2.24
N SER A 135 1.82 1.40 -1.22
CA SER A 135 1.09 1.66 0.01
C SER A 135 0.75 3.15 0.17
N ASP A 136 -0.35 3.46 0.83
CA ASP A 136 -0.69 4.82 1.29
C ASP A 136 -0.02 5.20 2.63
N MET A 137 0.77 4.28 3.17
CA MET A 137 1.47 4.41 4.44
C MET A 137 2.89 3.83 4.34
N ALA A 138 3.87 4.51 4.94
CA ALA A 138 5.23 3.99 5.04
C ALA A 138 5.23 2.63 5.74
N PHE A 139 6.00 1.66 5.25
CA PHE A 139 5.95 0.29 5.76
C PHE A 139 6.32 0.20 7.25
N ALA A 140 7.32 0.99 7.67
CA ALA A 140 7.71 1.07 9.08
C ALA A 140 6.62 1.65 10.00
N ALA A 141 5.75 2.52 9.46
CA ALA A 141 4.67 3.16 10.22
C ALA A 141 3.47 2.23 10.43
N VAL A 142 3.26 1.24 9.55
CA VAL A 142 2.16 0.27 9.64
C VAL A 142 2.18 -0.46 10.99
N ARG A 143 3.36 -0.80 11.50
CA ARG A 143 3.55 -1.54 12.77
C ARG A 143 2.82 -0.91 13.96
N THR A 144 2.76 0.42 14.01
CA THR A 144 2.19 1.17 15.14
C THR A 144 0.88 1.88 14.77
N SER A 145 0.37 1.67 13.55
CA SER A 145 -0.85 2.31 13.07
C SER A 145 -2.10 1.59 13.60
N THR A 146 -3.12 2.37 13.92
CA THR A 146 -4.47 1.85 14.19
C THR A 146 -5.30 1.68 12.92
N ARG A 147 -4.88 2.31 11.81
CA ARG A 147 -5.51 2.24 10.49
C ARG A 147 -4.80 1.19 9.64
N GLU A 148 -5.58 0.35 8.95
CA GLU A 148 -5.07 -0.56 7.93
C GLU A 148 -4.53 0.22 6.71
N PRO A 149 -3.35 -0.13 6.18
CA PRO A 149 -2.84 0.49 4.96
C PRO A 149 -3.67 0.07 3.75
N ASN A 150 -3.79 0.96 2.77
CA ASN A 150 -4.31 0.60 1.46
C ASN A 150 -3.15 0.14 0.58
N PHE A 151 -3.26 -1.06 0.00
CA PHE A 151 -2.30 -1.57 -0.96
C PHE A 151 -2.88 -1.60 -2.37
N TRP A 152 -2.08 -1.11 -3.32
CA TRP A 152 -2.29 -1.30 -4.74
C TRP A 152 -1.23 -2.27 -5.27
N THR A 153 -1.68 -3.34 -5.91
CA THR A 153 -0.81 -4.36 -6.50
C THR A 153 -0.32 -3.89 -7.87
N TYR A 154 0.99 -3.98 -8.11
CA TYR A 154 1.60 -3.56 -9.38
C TYR A 154 2.28 -4.72 -10.12
N GLU A 155 3.29 -5.34 -9.51
CA GLU A 155 4.12 -6.37 -10.16
C GLU A 155 4.09 -7.70 -9.40
N LEU A 156 2.90 -8.18 -9.04
CA LEU A 156 2.76 -9.49 -8.40
C LEU A 156 3.03 -10.62 -9.40
N SER A 157 4.03 -11.44 -9.09
CA SER A 157 4.24 -12.73 -9.74
C SER A 157 3.60 -13.83 -8.87
N PRO A 158 2.66 -14.65 -9.37
CA PRO A 158 1.96 -15.66 -8.58
C PRO A 158 2.84 -16.80 -8.03
N HIS A 159 4.12 -16.85 -8.41
CA HIS A 159 5.02 -17.97 -8.18
C HIS A 159 6.40 -17.46 -7.74
N GLN A 160 6.65 -17.48 -6.43
CA GLN A 160 7.97 -17.62 -5.83
C GLN A 160 7.87 -18.62 -4.69
#